data_AF-A0A975A801-F1
#
_entry.id   AF-A0A975A801-F1
#
_cell.length_a   1.000
_cell.length_b   1.000
_cell.length_c   1.000
_cell.angle_alpha   90.00
_cell.angle_beta   90.00
_cell.angle_gamma   90.00
#
_symmetry.space_group_name_H-M   'P 1'
#
loop_
_entity.id
_entity.type
_entity.pdbx_description
1 polymer ?
#
loop_
_entity_poly.entity_id
_entity_poly.type
_entity_poly.pdbx_seq_one_letter_code
_entity_poly.pdbx_strand_id
1 'polypeptide(L)'
;MRFPYYKNYPTEWLSGIIQNHDIVTKGIFNEIKEIYWQQDCQMQLLSICLARRCGIEKNVLENSLKILEKDDIIRIEDGFIRIKFLDDQFQKMSEMSQIRAQNGAKGGRVKSKAKQKVSKSQASAKQTLSKCQANANKLEVRIIKEKNLKKRSFDFQISPTLKKSNLPDDIQLKFIDWLQVYHAVHGKMHATSQDLQIRSLMAIPESRREQALDAAIRSQWKNIHDPEKKPQGERNYARAANCHFDANYDYSPVENGAF
;
A
#
# COMPACT_ATOMS: atom_id res chain seq x y z
N MET A 1 6.18 10.71 3.69
CA MET A 1 6.47 11.79 2.74
C MET A 1 6.48 11.12 1.41
N ARG A 2 5.62 11.50 0.47
CA ARG A 2 5.44 10.73 -0.77
C ARG A 2 6.35 11.27 -1.86
N PHE A 3 7.18 10.41 -2.45
CA PHE A 3 8.03 10.79 -3.57
C PHE A 3 7.33 10.46 -4.90
N PRO A 4 7.11 11.43 -5.80
CA PRO A 4 6.32 11.21 -7.01
C PRO A 4 7.04 10.39 -8.09
N TYR A 5 8.36 10.25 -8.01
CA TYR A 5 9.17 9.53 -8.98
C TYR A 5 10.36 8.84 -8.31
N TYR A 6 10.87 7.81 -8.98
CA TYR A 6 12.20 7.24 -8.77
C TYR A 6 13.01 7.38 -10.07
N LYS A 7 14.33 7.23 -9.98
CA LYS A 7 15.19 7.29 -11.17
C LYS A 7 15.36 5.88 -11.73
N ASN A 8 14.94 5.68 -12.97
CA ASN A 8 15.18 4.44 -13.71
C ASN A 8 16.19 4.72 -14.82
N TYR A 9 17.26 3.94 -14.88
CA TYR A 9 18.29 4.09 -15.92
C TYR A 9 18.01 3.10 -17.05
N PRO A 10 17.76 3.56 -18.29
CA PRO A 10 17.51 2.66 -19.41
C PRO A 10 18.65 1.67 -19.65
N THR A 11 19.89 2.07 -19.38
CA THR A 11 21.06 1.19 -19.46
C THR A 11 20.96 0.03 -18.48
N GLU A 12 20.65 0.28 -17.21
CA GLU A 12 20.44 -0.78 -16.20
C GLU A 12 19.28 -1.70 -16.57
N TRP A 13 18.23 -1.15 -17.20
CA TRP A 13 17.13 -1.95 -17.70
C TRP A 13 17.54 -2.82 -18.89
N LEU A 14 18.30 -2.30 -19.86
CA LEU A 14 18.66 -3.00 -21.09
C LEU A 14 19.82 -3.99 -20.91
N SER A 15 20.72 -3.73 -19.97
CA SER A 15 21.86 -4.62 -19.66
C SER A 15 21.67 -5.43 -18.38
N GLY A 16 20.57 -5.22 -17.66
CA GLY A 16 20.30 -5.90 -16.40
C GLY A 16 19.88 -7.36 -16.58
N ILE A 17 20.07 -8.16 -15.52
CA ILE A 17 19.71 -9.59 -15.47
C ILE A 17 18.23 -9.81 -15.83
N ILE A 18 17.37 -8.85 -15.48
CA ILE A 18 15.94 -8.84 -15.83
C ILE A 18 15.67 -9.03 -17.32
N GLN A 19 16.59 -8.64 -18.22
CA GLN A 19 16.43 -8.83 -19.65
C GLN A 19 16.50 -10.29 -20.10
N ASN A 20 17.08 -11.16 -19.29
CA ASN A 20 17.20 -12.58 -19.61
C ASN A 20 15.92 -13.37 -19.33
N HIS A 21 14.90 -12.74 -18.77
CA HIS A 21 13.63 -13.38 -18.45
C HIS A 21 12.57 -13.19 -19.54
N ASP A 22 11.52 -13.98 -19.43
CA ASP A 22 10.34 -13.89 -20.28
C ASP A 22 9.58 -12.58 -20.07
N ILE A 23 8.74 -12.24 -21.04
CA ILE A 23 8.00 -10.97 -21.04
C ILE A 23 7.04 -10.83 -19.86
N VAL A 24 6.50 -11.96 -19.35
CA VAL A 24 5.57 -11.96 -18.23
C VAL A 24 6.32 -11.61 -16.94
N THR A 25 7.45 -12.27 -16.67
CA THR A 25 8.30 -11.95 -15.50
C THR A 25 8.80 -10.50 -15.54
N LYS A 26 9.19 -10.00 -16.72
CA LYS A 26 9.56 -8.58 -16.91
C LYS A 26 8.42 -7.63 -16.58
N GLY A 27 7.21 -7.92 -17.06
CA GLY A 27 6.01 -7.13 -16.81
C GLY A 27 5.65 -7.10 -15.32
N ILE A 28 5.67 -8.28 -14.67
CA ILE A 28 5.43 -8.43 -13.23
C ILE A 28 6.42 -7.60 -12.43
N PHE A 29 7.71 -7.69 -12.73
CA PHE A 29 8.71 -6.90 -12.03
C PHE A 29 8.47 -5.39 -12.22
N ASN A 30 8.02 -4.97 -13.40
CA ASN A 30 7.71 -3.56 -13.62
C ASN A 30 6.54 -3.07 -12.76
N GLU A 31 5.46 -3.85 -12.70
CA GLU A 31 4.30 -3.54 -11.85
C GLU A 31 4.69 -3.55 -10.35
N ILE A 32 5.48 -4.53 -9.91
CA ILE A 32 5.98 -4.60 -8.54
C ILE A 32 6.80 -3.35 -8.19
N LYS A 33 7.74 -2.92 -9.05
CA LYS A 33 8.55 -1.71 -8.79
C LYS A 33 7.67 -0.48 -8.57
N GLU A 34 6.64 -0.31 -9.39
CA GLU A 34 5.74 0.84 -9.31
C GLU A 34 4.94 0.84 -8.00
N ILE A 35 4.37 -0.30 -7.63
CA ILE A 35 3.64 -0.48 -6.37
C ILE A 35 4.59 -0.28 -5.17
N TYR A 36 5.75 -0.92 -5.22
CA TYR A 36 6.78 -0.85 -4.19
C TYR A 36 7.13 0.60 -3.87
N TRP A 37 7.34 1.40 -4.91
CA TRP A 37 7.63 2.81 -4.79
C TRP A 37 6.46 3.62 -4.21
N GLN A 38 5.24 3.38 -4.71
CA GLN A 38 4.04 4.07 -4.22
C GLN A 38 3.76 3.78 -2.75
N GLN A 39 4.18 2.62 -2.24
CA GLN A 39 4.04 2.17 -0.87
C GLN A 39 5.26 2.53 0.00
N ASP A 40 6.02 3.57 -0.36
CA ASP A 40 7.17 4.05 0.41
C ASP A 40 8.20 2.93 0.71
N CYS A 41 8.38 1.99 -0.23
CA CYS A 41 9.27 0.83 -0.10
C CYS A 41 8.89 -0.13 1.06
N GLN A 42 7.59 -0.22 1.37
CA GLN A 42 7.03 -1.10 2.39
C GLN A 42 5.96 -2.02 1.80
N MET A 43 6.37 -2.90 0.90
CA MET A 43 5.44 -3.78 0.20
C MET A 43 5.37 -5.16 0.86
N GLN A 44 4.19 -5.51 1.37
CA GLN A 44 3.89 -6.86 1.83
C GLN A 44 3.67 -7.78 0.64
N LEU A 45 4.15 -9.02 0.75
CA LEU A 45 3.90 -10.06 -0.22
C LEU A 45 2.46 -10.57 -0.07
N LEU A 46 1.53 -9.90 -0.74
CA LEU A 46 0.14 -10.33 -0.87
C LEU A 46 -0.07 -10.88 -2.28
N SER A 47 0.34 -12.14 -2.49
CA SER A 47 0.37 -12.79 -3.81
C SER A 47 -0.98 -12.73 -4.54
N ILE A 48 -2.11 -12.78 -3.81
CA ILE A 48 -3.45 -12.71 -4.40
C ILE A 48 -3.76 -11.29 -4.93
N CYS A 49 -3.46 -10.26 -4.14
CA CYS A 49 -3.67 -8.86 -4.53
C CYS A 49 -2.77 -8.47 -5.71
N LEU A 50 -1.52 -8.96 -5.70
CA LEU A 50 -0.57 -8.75 -6.79
C LEU A 50 -0.99 -9.46 -8.07
N ALA A 51 -1.42 -10.72 -7.97
CA ALA A 51 -1.85 -11.51 -9.14
C ALA A 51 -3.06 -10.85 -9.80
N ARG A 52 -4.03 -10.40 -8.99
CA ARG A 52 -5.21 -9.67 -9.48
C ARG A 52 -4.82 -8.37 -10.19
N ARG A 53 -3.91 -7.59 -9.61
CA ARG A 53 -3.49 -6.31 -10.18
C ARG A 53 -2.71 -6.48 -11.49
N CYS A 54 -1.87 -7.50 -11.56
CA CYS A 54 -1.16 -7.85 -12.78
C CYS A 54 -2.06 -8.54 -13.83
N GLY A 55 -3.29 -8.92 -13.48
CA GLY A 55 -4.21 -9.61 -14.38
C GLY A 55 -3.75 -11.03 -14.73
N ILE A 56 -3.00 -11.69 -13.84
CA ILE A 56 -2.41 -13.02 -14.07
C ILE A 56 -2.85 -14.02 -13.01
N GLU A 57 -2.69 -15.30 -13.33
CA GLU A 57 -2.91 -16.37 -12.36
C GLU A 57 -1.88 -16.33 -11.23
N LYS A 58 -2.34 -16.70 -10.03
CA LYS A 58 -1.49 -16.74 -8.81
C LYS A 58 -0.24 -17.60 -9.00
N ASN A 59 -0.38 -18.76 -9.65
CA ASN A 59 0.74 -19.68 -9.89
C ASN A 59 1.81 -19.06 -10.80
N VAL A 60 1.39 -18.29 -11.80
CA VAL A 60 2.32 -17.57 -12.70
C VAL A 60 3.08 -16.50 -11.92
N LEU A 61 2.40 -15.72 -11.09
CA LEU A 61 3.04 -14.74 -10.22
C LEU A 61 4.07 -15.40 -9.29
N GLU A 62 3.69 -16.46 -8.59
CA GLU A 62 4.58 -17.13 -7.64
C GLU A 62 5.83 -17.70 -8.31
N ASN A 63 5.69 -18.24 -9.53
CA ASN A 63 6.82 -18.71 -10.30
C ASN A 63 7.75 -17.55 -10.71
N SER A 64 7.20 -16.44 -11.22
CA SER A 64 7.99 -15.26 -11.56
C SER A 64 8.68 -14.66 -10.34
N LEU A 65 8.02 -14.60 -9.18
CA LEU A 65 8.63 -14.13 -7.92
C LEU A 65 9.82 -15.00 -7.51
N LYS A 66 9.70 -16.32 -7.61
CA LYS A 66 10.82 -17.25 -7.32
C LYS A 66 12.00 -17.04 -8.27
N ILE A 67 11.73 -16.77 -9.55
CA ILE A 67 12.78 -16.47 -10.54
C ILE A 67 13.48 -15.15 -10.17
N LEU A 68 12.71 -14.09 -9.93
CA LEU A 68 13.24 -12.78 -9.56
C LEU A 68 14.06 -12.82 -8.26
N GLU A 69 13.64 -13.64 -7.28
CA GLU A 69 14.37 -13.86 -6.03
C GLU A 69 15.66 -14.63 -6.26
N LYS A 70 15.61 -15.70 -7.06
CA LYS A 70 16.80 -16.52 -7.40
C LYS A 70 17.90 -15.68 -8.04
N ASP A 71 17.54 -14.70 -8.86
CA ASP A 71 18.47 -13.83 -9.58
C ASP A 71 18.83 -12.53 -8.81
N ASP A 72 18.50 -12.46 -7.51
CA ASP A 72 18.76 -11.33 -6.59
C ASP A 72 18.21 -9.97 -7.12
N ILE A 73 17.18 -10.01 -7.96
CA ILE A 73 16.48 -8.82 -8.47
C ILE A 73 15.55 -8.28 -7.39
N ILE A 74 14.90 -9.19 -6.66
CA ILE A 74 14.09 -8.90 -5.46
C ILE A 74 14.55 -9.81 -4.31
N ARG A 75 14.22 -9.44 -3.08
CA ARG A 75 14.34 -10.33 -1.91
C ARG A 75 13.02 -10.40 -1.17
N ILE A 76 12.69 -11.55 -0.62
CA ILE A 76 11.51 -11.72 0.23
C ILE A 76 11.99 -11.96 1.65
N GLU A 77 11.83 -10.96 2.51
CA GLU A 77 12.28 -10.99 3.91
C GLU A 77 11.08 -10.72 4.82
N ASP A 78 10.79 -11.62 5.77
CA ASP A 78 9.67 -11.52 6.72
C ASP A 78 8.30 -11.27 6.07
N GLY A 79 8.08 -11.81 4.87
CA GLY A 79 6.85 -11.59 4.10
C GLY A 79 6.76 -10.22 3.43
N PHE A 80 7.87 -9.48 3.33
CA PHE A 80 7.98 -8.23 2.58
C PHE A 80 8.89 -8.41 1.38
N ILE A 81 8.48 -7.83 0.25
CA ILE A 81 9.36 -7.71 -0.91
C ILE A 81 10.37 -6.60 -0.62
N ARG A 82 11.60 -6.75 -1.07
CA ARG A 82 12.68 -5.76 -1.00
C ARG A 82 13.33 -5.60 -2.36
N ILE A 83 13.54 -4.35 -2.75
CA ILE A 83 14.19 -3.99 -4.01
C ILE A 83 15.30 -3.00 -3.69
N LYS A 84 16.53 -3.52 -3.59
CA LYS A 84 17.70 -2.81 -3.06
C LYS A 84 17.93 -1.43 -3.68
N PHE A 85 17.86 -1.33 -5.01
CA PHE A 85 18.12 -0.05 -5.67
C PHE A 85 17.04 1.00 -5.38
N LEU A 86 15.78 0.59 -5.20
CA LEU A 86 14.69 1.50 -4.81
C LEU A 86 14.85 1.92 -3.36
N ASP A 87 15.22 1.00 -2.47
CA ASP A 87 15.49 1.30 -1.07
C ASP A 87 16.61 2.37 -0.94
N ASP A 88 17.71 2.18 -1.68
CA ASP A 88 18.82 3.13 -1.72
C ASP A 88 18.39 4.52 -2.22
N GLN A 89 17.54 4.57 -3.25
CA GLN A 89 17.02 5.83 -3.78
C GLN A 89 16.05 6.51 -2.80
N PHE A 90 15.16 5.74 -2.18
CA PHE A 90 14.19 6.24 -1.21
C PHE A 90 14.89 6.80 0.03
N GLN A 91 15.92 6.11 0.53
CA GLN A 91 16.74 6.58 1.64
C GLN A 91 17.43 7.91 1.30
N LYS A 92 18.12 7.99 0.16
CA LYS A 92 18.79 9.22 -0.30
C LYS A 92 17.82 10.40 -0.41
N MET A 93 16.63 10.17 -0.96
CA MET A 93 15.62 11.23 -1.08
C MET A 93 15.03 11.64 0.26
N SER A 94 14.83 10.69 1.18
CA SER A 94 14.40 10.97 2.55
C SER A 94 15.40 11.84 3.30
N GLU A 95 16.69 11.53 3.19
CA GLU A 95 17.78 12.32 3.79
C GLU A 95 17.84 13.74 3.20
N MET A 96 17.84 13.85 1.87
CA MET A 96 17.84 15.16 1.19
C MET A 96 16.64 16.01 1.58
N SER A 97 15.46 15.41 1.68
CA SER A 97 14.27 16.11 2.12
C SER A 97 14.41 16.65 3.55
N GLN A 98 14.91 15.83 4.48
CA GLN A 98 15.13 16.27 5.85
C GLN A 98 16.09 17.44 5.92
N ILE A 99 17.19 17.39 5.17
CA ILE A 99 18.17 18.49 5.08
C ILE A 99 17.50 19.76 4.53
N ARG A 100 16.72 19.64 3.45
CA ARG A 100 16.00 20.77 2.85
C ARG A 100 14.97 21.36 3.80
N ALA A 101 14.24 20.54 4.54
CA ALA A 101 13.28 20.99 5.55
C ALA A 101 14.00 21.76 6.68
N GLN A 102 15.13 21.26 7.16
CA GLN A 102 15.94 21.96 8.17
C GLN A 102 16.50 23.29 7.65
N ASN A 103 17.01 23.31 6.42
CA ASN A 103 17.53 24.53 5.79
C ASN A 103 16.42 25.56 5.51
N GLY A 104 15.25 25.10 5.07
CA GLY A 104 14.06 25.93 4.91
C GLY A 104 13.61 26.55 6.23
N ALA A 105 13.59 25.76 7.31
CA ALA A 105 13.27 26.27 8.65
C ALA A 105 14.30 27.31 9.13
N LYS A 106 15.60 27.09 8.90
CA LYS A 106 16.66 28.07 9.20
C LYS A 106 16.47 29.36 8.41
N GLY A 107 16.27 29.27 7.09
CA GLY A 107 16.08 30.44 6.22
C GLY A 107 14.81 31.23 6.54
N GLY A 108 13.70 30.54 6.80
CA GLY A 108 12.43 31.14 7.22
C GLY A 108 12.57 31.87 8.55
N ARG A 109 13.30 31.30 9.52
CA ARG A 109 13.56 31.92 10.83
C ARG A 109 14.45 33.16 10.74
N VAL A 110 15.39 33.20 9.80
CA VAL A 110 16.21 34.39 9.55
C VAL A 110 15.37 35.49 8.89
N LYS A 111 14.54 35.16 7.89
CA LYS A 111 13.63 36.13 7.24
C LYS A 111 12.58 36.68 8.21
N SER A 112 12.03 35.87 9.11
CA SER A 112 11.07 36.35 10.11
C SER A 112 11.71 37.28 11.14
N LYS A 113 12.93 36.99 11.58
CA LYS A 113 13.72 37.89 12.44
C LYS A 113 14.15 39.17 11.73
N ALA A 114 14.48 39.11 10.44
CA ALA A 114 14.82 40.29 9.64
C ALA A 114 13.60 41.20 9.43
N LYS A 115 12.41 40.64 9.11
CA LYS A 115 11.15 41.39 9.05
C LYS A 115 10.74 41.99 10.40
N GLN A 116 11.05 41.32 11.52
CA GLN A 116 10.86 41.89 12.86
C GLN A 116 11.84 43.00 13.23
N LYS A 117 13.01 43.11 12.58
CA LYS A 117 13.96 44.20 12.82
C LYS A 117 13.57 45.50 12.11
N VAL A 118 12.81 45.43 11.02
CA VAL A 118 12.35 46.63 10.28
C VAL A 118 11.16 47.31 10.99
N SER A 119 10.44 46.61 11.87
CA SER A 119 9.28 47.16 12.59
C SER A 119 9.54 47.51 14.07
N LYS A 120 10.80 47.55 14.52
CA LYS A 120 11.16 47.75 15.95
C LYS A 120 12.15 48.89 16.18
N SER A 121 12.05 49.97 15.40
CA SER A 121 12.55 51.28 15.85
C SER A 121 11.63 51.94 16.89
N GLN A 122 10.53 51.29 17.30
CA GLN A 122 9.71 51.73 18.43
C GLN A 122 9.35 50.58 19.37
N ALA A 123 9.41 50.88 20.67
CA ALA A 123 8.99 50.08 21.84
C ALA A 123 9.96 49.03 22.44
N SER A 124 10.95 49.57 23.16
CA SER A 124 11.33 49.32 24.57
C SER A 124 11.29 47.89 25.18
N ALA A 125 12.49 47.50 25.64
CA ALA A 125 12.86 46.84 26.89
C ALA A 125 11.82 46.09 27.76
N LYS A 126 12.08 44.78 27.93
CA LYS A 126 12.05 43.97 29.18
C LYS A 126 11.49 42.57 28.88
N GLN A 127 12.37 41.56 28.87
CA GLN A 127 12.19 40.26 29.54
C GLN A 127 13.30 39.31 29.08
N THR A 128 14.46 39.49 29.69
CA THR A 128 15.35 38.38 30.01
C THR A 128 14.61 37.55 31.06
N LEU A 129 14.35 36.25 30.80
CA LEU A 129 14.39 35.18 31.81
C LEU A 129 14.12 33.79 31.16
N SER A 130 14.99 32.85 31.52
CA SER A 130 14.89 31.38 31.45
C SER A 130 14.92 30.68 30.07
N LYS A 131 16.15 30.47 29.57
CA LYS A 131 16.48 29.67 28.37
C LYS A 131 17.03 28.26 28.68
N CYS A 132 16.88 27.73 29.90
CA CYS A 132 17.60 26.49 30.29
C CYS A 132 16.78 25.18 30.33
N GLN A 133 15.46 25.17 30.06
CA GLN A 133 14.65 23.94 30.15
C GLN A 133 14.39 23.19 28.82
N ALA A 134 14.90 23.67 27.69
CA ALA A 134 14.54 23.12 26.37
C ALA A 134 15.46 22.01 25.82
N ASN A 135 16.61 21.74 26.45
CA ASN A 135 17.62 20.81 25.89
C ASN A 135 17.53 19.37 26.44
N ALA A 136 16.97 19.14 27.64
CA ALA A 136 16.78 17.79 28.18
C ALA A 136 15.66 17.02 27.43
N ASN A 137 14.56 17.71 27.09
CA ASN A 137 13.43 17.13 26.36
C ASN A 137 13.76 16.70 24.92
N LYS A 138 14.87 17.15 24.32
CA LYS A 138 15.20 16.82 22.93
C LYS A 138 16.00 15.52 22.77
N LEU A 139 16.68 15.07 23.82
CA LEU A 139 17.38 13.78 23.83
C LEU A 139 16.43 12.61 24.18
N GLU A 140 15.53 12.80 25.15
CA GLU A 140 14.51 11.78 25.48
C GLU A 140 13.53 11.53 24.32
N VAL A 141 13.13 12.59 23.60
CA VAL A 141 12.32 12.45 22.37
C VAL A 141 13.05 11.71 21.24
N ARG A 142 14.40 11.72 21.22
CA ARG A 142 15.20 10.98 20.22
C ARG A 142 15.29 9.49 20.53
N ILE A 143 15.52 9.11 21.79
CA ILE A 143 15.54 7.70 22.21
C ILE A 143 14.15 7.06 22.07
N ILE A 144 13.07 7.82 22.35
CA ILE A 144 11.69 7.36 22.12
C ILE A 144 11.40 7.22 20.61
N LYS A 145 11.95 8.07 19.72
CA LYS A 145 11.74 7.95 18.27
C LYS A 145 12.49 6.78 17.64
N GLU A 146 13.72 6.48 18.05
CA GLU A 146 14.48 5.35 17.50
C GLU A 146 13.93 3.99 17.93
N LYS A 147 13.45 3.85 19.18
CA LYS A 147 12.70 2.66 19.61
C LYS A 147 11.37 2.48 18.87
N ASN A 148 10.77 3.57 18.39
CA ASN A 148 9.55 3.54 17.57
C ASN A 148 9.82 3.29 16.07
N LEU A 149 11.02 3.53 15.55
CA LEU A 149 11.39 3.22 14.16
C LEU A 149 11.67 1.72 13.96
N LYS A 150 12.23 1.03 14.96
CA LYS A 150 12.34 -0.44 14.95
C LYS A 150 11.01 -1.17 15.24
N LYS A 151 9.97 -0.45 15.63
CA LYS A 151 8.62 -0.99 15.92
C LYS A 151 7.57 -0.67 14.86
N ARG A 152 7.95 -0.12 13.71
CA ARG A 152 7.02 0.15 12.60
C ARG A 152 7.07 -0.96 11.55
N SER A 153 6.81 -2.19 11.99
CA SER A 153 5.81 -3.00 11.29
C SER A 153 4.57 -2.11 11.16
N PHE A 154 3.93 -2.06 10.01
CA PHE A 154 2.58 -1.52 9.98
C PHE A 154 1.76 -2.49 10.83
N ASP A 155 1.64 -2.22 12.13
CA ASP A 155 0.76 -2.94 13.04
C ASP A 155 -0.65 -2.62 12.57
N PHE A 156 -1.08 -3.34 11.53
CA PHE A 156 -2.47 -3.63 11.33
C PHE A 156 -2.93 -4.17 12.68
N GLN A 157 -3.67 -3.38 13.43
CA GLN A 157 -4.30 -3.85 14.66
C GLN A 157 -5.35 -4.85 14.23
N ILE A 158 -4.89 -6.07 13.95
CA ILE A 158 -5.70 -7.26 13.84
C ILE A 158 -6.56 -7.24 15.09
N SER A 159 -7.88 -7.22 14.91
CA SER A 159 -8.78 -7.26 16.06
C SER A 159 -8.35 -8.40 16.99
N PRO A 160 -8.33 -8.20 18.33
CA PRO A 160 -8.09 -9.26 19.29
C PRO A 160 -8.94 -10.51 19.04
N THR A 161 -10.10 -10.33 18.40
CA THR A 161 -11.06 -11.37 18.03
C THR A 161 -10.57 -12.24 16.86
N LEU A 162 -9.84 -11.68 15.88
CA LEU A 162 -9.24 -12.48 14.80
C LEU A 162 -8.11 -13.36 15.35
N LYS A 163 -7.29 -12.82 16.27
CA LYS A 163 -6.25 -13.61 16.95
C LYS A 163 -6.79 -14.73 17.85
N LYS A 164 -8.05 -14.63 18.26
CA LYS A 164 -8.76 -15.62 19.09
C LYS A 164 -9.68 -16.53 18.28
N SER A 165 -9.94 -16.21 17.02
CA SER A 165 -10.75 -17.05 16.15
C SER A 165 -9.95 -18.30 15.77
N ASN A 166 -10.53 -19.49 15.90
CA ASN A 166 -9.96 -20.74 15.37
C ASN A 166 -10.08 -20.80 13.82
N LEU A 167 -9.83 -19.67 13.12
CA LEU A 167 -9.86 -19.63 11.66
C LEU A 167 -8.50 -20.11 11.13
N PRO A 168 -8.49 -20.93 10.05
CA PRO A 168 -7.27 -21.24 9.31
C PRO A 168 -6.52 -19.97 8.86
N ASP A 169 -5.18 -20.03 8.83
CA ASP A 169 -4.31 -18.87 8.54
C ASP A 169 -4.57 -18.25 7.16
N ASP A 170 -4.89 -19.07 6.17
CA ASP A 170 -5.28 -18.66 4.82
C ASP A 170 -6.58 -17.83 4.81
N ILE A 171 -7.57 -18.21 5.63
CA ILE A 171 -8.81 -17.46 5.79
C ILE A 171 -8.57 -16.14 6.54
N GLN A 172 -7.69 -16.14 7.53
CA GLN A 172 -7.30 -14.90 8.23
C GLN A 172 -6.62 -13.91 7.28
N LEU A 173 -5.71 -14.40 6.42
CA LEU A 173 -5.05 -13.58 5.41
C LEU A 173 -6.05 -12.99 4.41
N LYS A 174 -7.00 -13.79 3.90
CA LYS A 174 -8.05 -13.28 3.00
C LYS A 174 -8.98 -12.28 3.68
N PHE A 175 -9.24 -12.43 4.96
CA PHE A 175 -10.02 -11.45 5.72
C PHE A 175 -9.26 -10.11 5.85
N ILE A 176 -7.93 -10.16 6.04
CA ILE A 176 -7.07 -8.97 6.01
C ILE A 176 -7.11 -8.32 4.63
N ASP A 177 -7.03 -9.09 3.54
CA ASP A 177 -7.16 -8.58 2.16
C ASP A 177 -8.50 -7.85 1.96
N TRP A 178 -9.59 -8.45 2.43
CA TRP A 178 -10.91 -7.82 2.39
C TRP A 178 -10.96 -6.51 3.19
N LEU A 179 -10.36 -6.45 4.38
CA LEU A 179 -10.29 -5.24 5.19
C LEU A 179 -9.50 -4.11 4.48
N GLN A 180 -8.44 -4.45 3.76
CA GLN A 180 -7.68 -3.47 2.98
C GLN A 180 -8.52 -2.87 1.85
N VAL A 181 -9.23 -3.73 1.11
CA VAL A 181 -10.14 -3.30 0.03
C VAL A 181 -11.28 -2.46 0.60
N TYR A 182 -11.88 -2.89 1.72
CA TYR A 182 -12.91 -2.12 2.40
C TYR A 182 -12.39 -0.73 2.79
N HIS A 183 -11.21 -0.63 3.41
CA HIS A 183 -10.64 0.66 3.82
C HIS A 183 -10.36 1.60 2.65
N ALA A 184 -9.98 1.05 1.49
CA ALA A 184 -9.76 1.83 0.29
C ALA A 184 -11.06 2.42 -0.29
N VAL A 185 -12.18 1.69 -0.21
CA VAL A 185 -13.45 2.08 -0.83
C VAL A 185 -14.36 2.84 0.15
N HIS A 186 -14.49 2.35 1.38
CA HIS A 186 -15.47 2.80 2.36
C HIS A 186 -14.85 3.54 3.54
N GLY A 187 -13.52 3.60 3.62
CA GLY A 187 -12.79 4.22 4.73
C GLY A 187 -12.59 3.29 5.92
N LYS A 188 -12.01 3.83 7.01
CA LYS A 188 -11.56 3.02 8.15
C LYS A 188 -12.74 2.40 8.90
N MET A 189 -12.71 1.07 9.06
CA MET A 189 -13.69 0.35 9.85
C MET A 189 -13.31 0.31 11.34
N HIS A 190 -14.29 0.54 12.20
CA HIS A 190 -14.10 0.47 13.65
C HIS A 190 -13.88 -0.98 14.12
N ALA A 191 -13.13 -1.18 15.21
CA ALA A 191 -12.81 -2.52 15.72
C ALA A 191 -14.05 -3.37 16.03
N THR A 192 -15.08 -2.76 16.65
CA THR A 192 -16.36 -3.44 16.91
C THR A 192 -17.06 -3.89 15.63
N SER A 193 -16.95 -3.13 14.55
CA SER A 193 -17.49 -3.51 13.25
C SER A 193 -16.68 -4.65 12.64
N GLN A 194 -15.35 -4.66 12.77
CA GLN A 194 -14.51 -5.77 12.33
C GLN A 194 -14.90 -7.07 13.06
N ASP A 195 -15.17 -7.01 14.36
CA ASP A 195 -15.61 -8.17 15.15
C ASP A 195 -16.94 -8.74 14.67
N LEU A 196 -17.89 -7.88 14.30
CA LEU A 196 -19.15 -8.30 13.71
C LEU A 196 -18.92 -9.04 12.39
N GLN A 197 -18.01 -8.56 11.55
CA GLN A 197 -17.68 -9.22 10.27
C GLN A 197 -17.00 -10.57 10.47
N ILE A 198 -16.11 -10.69 11.47
CA ILE A 198 -15.49 -11.97 11.84
C ILE A 198 -16.58 -12.95 12.32
N ARG A 199 -17.52 -12.50 13.16
CA ARG A 199 -18.64 -13.36 13.60
C ARG A 199 -19.53 -13.78 12.44
N SER A 200 -19.85 -12.87 11.53
CA SER A 200 -20.61 -13.18 10.31
C SER A 200 -19.89 -14.21 9.46
N LEU A 201 -18.56 -14.06 9.27
CA LEU A 201 -17.73 -15.02 8.55
C LEU A 201 -17.71 -16.39 9.23
N MET A 202 -17.61 -16.44 10.56
CA MET A 202 -17.63 -17.70 11.32
C MET A 202 -18.98 -18.43 11.22
N ALA A 203 -20.09 -17.70 11.05
CA ALA A 203 -21.42 -18.27 10.83
C ALA A 203 -21.59 -18.89 9.44
N ILE A 204 -20.71 -18.59 8.49
CA ILE A 204 -20.64 -19.26 7.18
C ILE A 204 -19.94 -20.62 7.36
N PRO A 205 -20.47 -21.70 6.78
CA PRO A 205 -19.79 -23.00 6.80
C PRO A 205 -18.37 -22.90 6.26
N GLU A 206 -17.45 -23.64 6.89
CA GLU A 206 -16.02 -23.53 6.64
C GLU A 206 -15.64 -23.67 5.16
N SER A 207 -16.24 -24.65 4.47
CA SER A 207 -16.04 -24.89 3.03
C SER A 207 -16.39 -23.70 2.11
N ARG A 208 -17.14 -22.71 2.61
CA ARG A 208 -17.65 -21.58 1.82
C ARG A 208 -17.13 -20.22 2.30
N ARG A 209 -16.35 -20.16 3.39
CA ARG A 209 -15.78 -18.91 3.91
C ARG A 209 -14.85 -18.23 2.91
N GLU A 210 -14.02 -19.02 2.24
CA GLU A 210 -13.10 -18.53 1.22
C GLU A 210 -13.85 -17.88 0.05
N GLN A 211 -14.86 -18.58 -0.47
CA GLN A 211 -15.70 -18.09 -1.57
C GLN A 211 -16.45 -16.81 -1.19
N ALA A 212 -16.96 -16.73 0.05
CA ALA A 212 -17.65 -15.55 0.56
C ALA A 212 -16.70 -14.34 0.63
N LEU A 213 -15.45 -14.53 1.09
CA LEU A 213 -14.44 -13.47 1.10
C LEU A 213 -14.06 -13.05 -0.32
N ASP A 214 -13.86 -13.99 -1.23
CA ASP A 214 -13.55 -13.67 -2.63
C ASP A 214 -14.69 -12.92 -3.32
N ALA A 215 -15.94 -13.26 -3.02
CA ALA A 215 -17.11 -12.52 -3.50
C ALA A 215 -17.16 -11.10 -2.90
N ALA A 216 -16.98 -10.99 -1.58
CA ALA A 216 -16.98 -9.72 -0.87
C ALA A 216 -15.88 -8.77 -1.36
N ILE A 217 -14.69 -9.30 -1.66
CA ILE A 217 -13.58 -8.54 -2.23
C ILE A 217 -13.91 -8.09 -3.66
N ARG A 218 -14.35 -9.02 -4.52
CA ARG A 218 -14.66 -8.71 -5.94
C ARG A 218 -15.76 -7.67 -6.08
N SER A 219 -16.81 -7.78 -5.27
CA SER A 219 -17.98 -6.91 -5.32
C SER A 219 -17.95 -5.77 -4.30
N GLN A 220 -16.81 -5.57 -3.62
CA GLN A 220 -16.57 -4.48 -2.66
C GLN A 220 -17.66 -4.37 -1.59
N TRP A 221 -18.12 -5.52 -1.09
CA TRP A 221 -19.21 -5.57 -0.13
C TRP A 221 -18.89 -4.81 1.15
N LYS A 222 -19.89 -4.10 1.65
CA LYS A 222 -19.81 -3.47 2.98
C LYS A 222 -19.85 -4.49 4.11
N ASN A 223 -20.50 -5.64 3.88
CA ASN A 223 -20.68 -6.70 4.86
C ASN A 223 -20.40 -8.08 4.25
N ILE A 224 -19.70 -8.94 4.97
CA ILE A 224 -19.47 -10.33 4.59
C ILE A 224 -20.74 -11.13 4.87
N HIS A 225 -21.21 -11.86 3.86
CA HIS A 225 -22.35 -12.75 3.96
C HIS A 225 -22.14 -13.99 3.09
N ASP A 226 -22.95 -15.02 3.31
CA ASP A 226 -22.94 -16.25 2.51
C ASP A 226 -23.54 -15.95 1.12
N PRO A 227 -22.77 -16.10 0.02
CA PRO A 227 -23.25 -15.77 -1.32
C PRO A 227 -24.41 -16.66 -1.78
N GLU A 228 -24.59 -17.84 -1.19
CA GLU A 228 -25.66 -18.77 -1.58
C GLU A 228 -26.93 -18.60 -0.74
N LYS A 229 -26.85 -17.92 0.42
CA LYS A 229 -28.05 -17.52 1.15
C LYS A 229 -28.62 -16.26 0.50
N LYS A 230 -29.77 -16.39 -0.18
CA LYS A 230 -30.56 -15.24 -0.62
C LYS A 230 -30.75 -14.31 0.59
N PRO A 231 -30.41 -13.01 0.49
CA PRO A 231 -30.54 -12.09 1.61
C PRO A 231 -31.99 -12.09 2.08
N GLN A 232 -32.18 -12.43 3.36
CA GLN A 232 -33.49 -12.42 4.00
C GLN A 232 -33.87 -10.97 4.23
N GLY A 233 -34.47 -10.37 3.20
CA GLY A 233 -34.94 -9.00 3.20
C GLY A 233 -33.95 -7.99 2.67
N GLU A 234 -33.77 -7.91 1.35
CA GLU A 234 -33.49 -6.61 0.70
C GLU A 234 -33.95 -6.65 -0.76
N ARG A 235 -35.07 -5.96 -1.00
CA ARG A 235 -35.44 -5.43 -2.32
C ARG A 235 -34.34 -4.43 -2.71
N ASN A 236 -33.89 -4.48 -3.96
CA ASN A 236 -33.06 -3.45 -4.64
C ASN A 236 -31.53 -3.47 -4.43
N TYR A 237 -30.82 -4.45 -5.00
CA TYR A 237 -29.42 -4.26 -5.44
C TYR A 237 -29.15 -4.70 -6.89
N ALA A 238 -30.18 -5.08 -7.66
CA ALA A 238 -30.05 -5.47 -9.06
C ALA A 238 -29.99 -4.28 -10.04
N ARG A 239 -29.30 -3.17 -9.70
CA ARG A 239 -29.20 -2.01 -10.60
C ARG A 239 -27.79 -1.50 -10.91
N ALA A 240 -26.73 -2.22 -10.51
CA ALA A 240 -25.35 -1.83 -10.83
C ALA A 240 -24.59 -2.86 -11.69
N ALA A 241 -25.22 -3.94 -12.15
CA ALA A 241 -24.57 -4.96 -12.99
C ALA A 241 -24.99 -4.92 -14.49
N ASN A 242 -25.86 -3.99 -14.90
CA ASN A 242 -26.30 -3.83 -16.29
C ASN A 242 -25.94 -2.42 -16.81
N CYS A 243 -24.65 -2.09 -16.83
CA CYS A 243 -24.16 -0.93 -17.57
C CYS A 243 -23.15 -1.42 -18.63
N HIS A 244 -23.66 -1.52 -19.85
CA HIS A 244 -22.98 -1.62 -21.15
C HIS A 244 -21.88 -2.67 -21.32
N PHE A 245 -22.30 -3.87 -21.70
CA PHE A 245 -21.58 -4.67 -22.68
C PHE A 245 -22.44 -4.71 -23.96
N ASP A 246 -22.37 -3.63 -24.75
CA ASP A 246 -22.89 -3.66 -26.12
C ASP A 246 -21.87 -4.42 -26.98
N ALA A 247 -22.05 -5.73 -27.05
CA ALA A 247 -21.47 -6.55 -28.08
C ALA A 247 -22.24 -6.29 -29.38
N ASN A 248 -21.66 -5.49 -30.27
CA ASN A 248 -21.94 -5.51 -31.71
C ASN A 248 -20.82 -4.77 -32.44
N TYR A 249 -19.74 -5.48 -32.75
CA TYR A 249 -18.91 -5.15 -33.90
C TYR A 249 -18.87 -6.37 -34.80
N ASP A 250 -19.75 -6.32 -35.79
CA ASP A 250 -19.84 -7.23 -36.91
C ASP A 250 -18.60 -7.02 -37.80
N TYR A 251 -17.74 -8.03 -37.90
CA TYR A 251 -16.55 -8.00 -38.74
C TYR A 251 -16.88 -8.70 -40.05
N SER A 252 -17.48 -7.97 -40.99
CA SER A 252 -17.64 -8.46 -42.37
C SER A 252 -16.27 -8.54 -43.05
N PRO A 253 -15.91 -9.66 -43.68
CA PRO A 253 -14.67 -9.78 -44.44
C PRO A 253 -14.80 -9.01 -45.75
N VAL A 254 -13.93 -8.03 -46.00
CA VAL A 254 -13.82 -7.37 -47.31
C VAL A 254 -12.96 -8.25 -48.20
N GLU A 255 -13.58 -8.74 -49.27
CA GLU A 255 -12.98 -9.52 -50.33
C GLU A 255 -11.97 -8.71 -51.17
N ASN A 256 -11.11 -9.47 -51.83
CA ASN A 256 -9.99 -9.07 -52.68
C ASN A 256 -10.33 -8.01 -53.74
N GLY A 257 -9.41 -7.06 -53.92
CA GLY A 257 -9.30 -6.23 -55.11
C GLY A 257 -7.86 -6.27 -55.63
N ALA A 258 -7.68 -6.94 -56.77
CA ALA A 258 -6.44 -7.00 -57.54
C ALA A 258 -5.98 -5.61 -57.99
N PHE A 259 -4.67 -5.37 -57.98
CA PHE A 259 -3.83 -4.87 -59.09
C PHE A 259 -2.35 -4.98 -58.71
#